data_AF-A0A3D2FFI0-F1
#
_entry.id   AF-A0A3D2FFI0-F1
#
_cell.length_a   1.000
_cell.length_b   1.000
_cell.length_c   1.000
_cell.angle_alpha   90.00
_cell.angle_beta   90.00
_cell.angle_gamma   90.00
#
_symmetry.space_group_name_H-M   'P 1'
#
loop_
_entity.id
_entity.type
_entity.pdbx_description
1 polymer ?
#
loop_
_entity_poly.entity_id
_entity_poly.type
_entity_poly.pdbx_seq_one_letter_code
_entity_poly.pdbx_strand_id
1 'polypeptide(L)'
;MESPYKGKTGLRRLWNAFGYSLDGFRAAYKHEDAFRQEVLLAAVLIPLALWMPVAPVGKALMIASVLLVIIVELLNSAIEATVDRISLDNHDLAKRAKDIGSAAVLVSLANTVVVWGLMLWR
;
A
#
# COMPACT_ATOMS: atom_id res chain seq x y z
N MET A 1 -19.67 24.87 -0.22
CA MET A 1 -19.17 24.17 -1.42
C MET A 1 -19.65 22.74 -1.33
N GLU A 2 -20.70 22.38 -2.07
CA GLU A 2 -21.15 20.99 -2.11
C GLU A 2 -20.19 20.18 -2.99
N SER A 3 -19.73 19.05 -2.45
CA SER A 3 -18.88 18.10 -3.18
C SER A 3 -19.64 17.60 -4.44
N PRO A 4 -19.05 17.68 -5.65
CA PRO A 4 -19.70 17.27 -6.90
C PRO A 4 -19.93 15.74 -7.00
N TYR A 5 -19.55 14.98 -5.97
CA TYR A 5 -19.68 13.53 -5.91
C TYR A 5 -21.01 13.05 -5.31
N LYS A 6 -21.94 13.95 -4.99
CA LYS A 6 -23.26 13.59 -4.45
C LYS A 6 -24.21 13.17 -5.58
N GLY A 7 -24.34 11.85 -5.78
CA GLY A 7 -25.51 11.27 -6.45
C GLY A 7 -25.26 10.46 -7.72
N LYS A 8 -24.62 9.29 -7.59
CA LYS A 8 -24.87 8.16 -8.51
C LYS A 8 -24.99 6.90 -7.66
N THR A 9 -26.15 6.28 -7.57
CA THR A 9 -26.38 5.01 -6.87
C THR A 9 -26.32 3.85 -7.88
N GLY A 10 -25.96 2.64 -7.43
CA GLY A 10 -25.97 1.42 -8.27
C GLY A 10 -24.63 1.01 -8.90
N LEU A 11 -24.66 0.02 -9.80
CA LEU A 11 -23.50 -0.63 -10.44
C LEU A 11 -22.54 0.36 -11.12
N ARG A 12 -23.07 1.45 -11.68
CA ARG A 12 -22.28 2.51 -12.32
C ARG A 12 -21.35 3.23 -11.33
N ARG A 13 -21.74 3.35 -10.06
CA ARG A 13 -20.87 3.92 -9.01
C ARG A 13 -19.73 2.98 -8.66
N LEU A 14 -20.00 1.68 -8.56
CA LEU A 14 -18.97 0.66 -8.30
C LEU A 14 -17.95 0.63 -9.43
N TRP A 15 -18.42 0.68 -10.68
CA TRP A 15 -17.53 0.75 -11.85
C TRP A 15 -16.65 2.00 -11.84
N ASN A 16 -17.23 3.17 -11.56
CA ASN A 16 -16.46 4.40 -11.45
C ASN A 16 -15.47 4.36 -10.29
N ALA A 17 -15.86 3.83 -9.13
CA ALA A 17 -14.98 3.67 -7.98
C ALA A 17 -13.81 2.74 -8.29
N PHE A 18 -14.05 1.64 -9.02
CA PHE A 18 -13.00 0.75 -9.50
C PHE A 18 -12.03 1.48 -10.45
N GLY A 19 -12.56 2.31 -11.37
CA GLY A 19 -11.74 3.18 -12.21
C GLY A 19 -10.84 4.12 -11.40
N TYR A 20 -11.39 4.80 -10.40
CA TYR A 20 -10.61 5.68 -9.52
C TYR A 20 -9.53 4.91 -8.72
N SER A 21 -9.83 3.70 -8.26
CA SER A 21 -8.84 2.84 -7.61
C SER A 21 -7.69 2.50 -8.57
N LEU A 22 -7.99 2.12 -9.81
CA LEU A 22 -6.97 1.84 -10.83
C LEU A 22 -6.11 3.06 -11.14
N ASP A 23 -6.71 4.24 -11.22
CA ASP A 23 -5.97 5.48 -11.44
C ASP A 23 -5.03 5.79 -10.25
N GLY A 24 -5.47 5.52 -9.01
CA GLY A 24 -4.61 5.60 -7.82
C GLY A 24 -3.42 4.65 -7.89
N PHE A 25 -3.64 3.37 -8.22
CA PHE A 25 -2.55 2.40 -8.42
C PHE A 25 -1.58 2.81 -9.53
N ARG A 26 -2.09 3.32 -10.65
CA ARG A 26 -1.25 3.80 -11.76
C ARG A 26 -0.42 5.02 -11.35
N ALA A 27 -1.01 5.93 -10.58
CA ALA A 27 -0.30 7.10 -10.08
C ALA A 27 0.86 6.69 -9.16
N ALA A 28 0.59 5.84 -8.16
CA ALA A 28 1.62 5.32 -7.26
C ALA A 28 2.74 4.60 -8.05
N TYR A 29 2.40 3.71 -8.97
CA TYR A 29 3.40 3.00 -9.79
C TYR A 29 4.25 3.90 -10.69
N LYS A 30 3.66 4.99 -11.20
CA LYS A 30 4.38 5.93 -12.06
C LYS A 30 5.31 6.83 -11.25
N HIS A 31 4.84 7.33 -10.12
CA HIS A 31 5.51 8.40 -9.36
C HIS A 31 6.43 7.89 -8.25
N GLU A 32 6.18 6.70 -7.70
CA GLU A 32 6.91 6.18 -6.54
C GLU A 32 7.81 4.99 -6.94
N ASP A 33 9.13 5.17 -6.81
CA ASP A 33 10.11 4.11 -7.01
C ASP A 33 9.96 2.98 -5.99
N ALA A 34 9.70 3.32 -4.73
CA ALA A 34 9.48 2.36 -3.65
C ALA A 34 8.27 1.47 -3.96
N PHE A 35 7.13 2.05 -4.33
CA PHE A 35 5.94 1.30 -4.74
C PHE A 35 6.23 0.31 -5.89
N ARG A 36 7.06 0.66 -6.89
CA ARG A 36 7.45 -0.28 -7.94
C ARG A 36 8.22 -1.49 -7.39
N GLN A 37 9.14 -1.25 -6.46
CA GLN A 37 9.91 -2.32 -5.82
C GLN A 37 9.01 -3.23 -4.98
N GLU A 38 8.05 -2.66 -4.26
CA GLU A 38 7.11 -3.42 -3.46
C GLU A 38 6.14 -4.24 -4.31
N VAL A 39 5.67 -3.70 -5.44
CA VAL A 39 4.87 -4.46 -6.41
C VAL A 39 5.67 -5.63 -6.99
N LEU A 40 6.95 -5.43 -7.30
CA LEU A 40 7.84 -6.52 -7.73
C LEU A 40 8.01 -7.57 -6.63
N LEU A 41 8.22 -7.13 -5.38
CA LEU A 41 8.28 -8.00 -4.22
C LEU A 41 6.97 -8.80 -4.06
N ALA A 42 5.82 -8.16 -4.24
CA ALA A 42 4.53 -8.84 -4.19
C ALA A 42 4.35 -9.86 -5.33
N ALA A 43 4.76 -9.50 -6.54
CA ALA A 43 4.72 -10.37 -7.70
C ALA A 43 5.60 -11.62 -7.55
N VAL A 44 6.65 -11.57 -6.73
CA VAL A 44 7.51 -12.72 -6.42
C VAL A 44 6.99 -13.50 -5.20
N LEU A 45 6.73 -12.81 -4.10
CA LEU A 45 6.42 -13.44 -2.81
C LEU A 45 5.03 -14.08 -2.78
N ILE A 46 4.02 -13.52 -3.45
CA ILE A 46 2.66 -14.10 -3.44
C ILE A 46 2.64 -15.46 -4.16
N PRO A 47 3.14 -15.61 -5.40
CA PRO A 47 3.24 -16.92 -6.04
C PRO A 47 4.09 -17.91 -5.23
N LEU A 48 5.19 -17.44 -4.65
CA LEU A 48 6.05 -18.27 -3.80
C LEU A 48 5.30 -18.80 -2.58
N ALA A 49 4.54 -17.96 -1.86
CA ALA A 49 3.71 -18.39 -0.74
C ALA A 49 2.65 -19.43 -1.15
N LEU A 50 2.04 -19.26 -2.33
CA LEU A 50 1.09 -20.23 -2.88
C LEU A 50 1.74 -21.56 -3.24
N TRP A 51 2.99 -21.54 -3.73
CA TRP A 51 3.72 -22.74 -4.13
C TRP A 51 4.26 -23.56 -2.94
N MET A 52 4.64 -22.90 -1.84
CA MET A 52 5.28 -23.57 -0.71
C MET A 52 4.38 -24.58 0.02
N PRO A 53 4.95 -25.63 0.65
CA PRO A 53 4.21 -26.65 1.41
C PRO A 53 3.83 -26.16 2.83
N VAL A 54 3.27 -24.95 2.93
CA VAL A 54 2.79 -24.34 4.17
C VAL A 54 1.29 -24.61 4.32
N ALA A 55 0.79 -24.75 5.55
CA ALA A 55 -0.64 -24.89 5.81
C ALA A 55 -1.43 -23.68 5.25
N PRO A 56 -2.71 -23.83 4.86
CA PRO A 56 -3.50 -22.76 4.25
C PRO A 56 -3.49 -21.44 5.03
N VAL A 57 -3.59 -21.52 6.37
CA VAL A 57 -3.51 -20.34 7.24
C VAL A 57 -2.16 -19.64 7.14
N GLY A 58 -1.06 -20.39 7.08
CA GLY A 58 0.28 -19.81 6.92
C GLY A 58 0.43 -19.11 5.57
N LYS A 59 -0.06 -19.72 4.48
CA LYS A 59 -0.09 -19.06 3.16
C LYS A 59 -0.87 -17.74 3.21
N ALA A 60 -2.03 -17.74 3.86
CA ALA A 60 -2.84 -16.53 4.02
C ALA A 60 -2.10 -15.43 4.79
N LEU A 61 -1.41 -15.77 5.88
CA LEU A 61 -0.59 -14.82 6.65
C LEU A 61 0.57 -14.25 5.83
N MET A 62 1.27 -15.09 5.06
CA MET A 62 2.37 -14.66 4.20
C MET A 62 1.89 -13.68 3.12
N ILE A 63 0.79 -14.00 2.45
CA ILE A 63 0.17 -13.12 1.44
C ILE A 63 -0.33 -11.83 2.09
N ALA A 64 -1.03 -11.92 3.23
CA ALA A 64 -1.55 -10.76 3.94
C ALA A 64 -0.42 -9.81 4.38
N SER A 65 0.72 -10.33 4.81
CA SER A 65 1.87 -9.52 5.20
C SER A 65 2.44 -8.71 4.04
N VAL A 66 2.42 -9.26 2.82
CA VAL A 66 2.88 -8.59 1.60
C VAL A 66 1.87 -7.57 1.11
N LEU A 67 0.57 -7.89 1.16
CA LEU A 67 -0.49 -6.95 0.82
C LEU A 67 -0.52 -5.76 1.80
N LEU A 68 -0.18 -5.98 3.07
CA LEU A 68 -0.06 -4.91 4.06
C LEU A 68 1.00 -3.89 3.66
N VAL A 69 2.15 -4.32 3.10
CA VAL A 69 3.18 -3.41 2.58
C VAL A 69 2.60 -2.49 1.52
N ILE A 70 1.95 -3.06 0.50
CA ILE A 70 1.31 -2.31 -0.60
C ILE A 70 0.25 -1.32 -0.06
N ILE A 71 -0.55 -1.73 0.92
CA ILE A 71 -1.58 -0.86 1.51
C ILE A 71 -0.91 0.32 2.23
N VAL A 72 0.11 0.05 3.04
CA VAL A 72 0.79 1.09 3.83
C VAL A 72 1.53 2.06 2.92
N GLU A 73 2.17 1.60 1.85
CA GLU A 73 2.84 2.47 0.89
C GLU A 73 1.85 3.35 0.12
N LEU A 74 0.69 2.82 -0.32
CA LEU A 74 -0.36 3.66 -0.92
C LEU A 74 -0.85 4.75 0.03
N LEU A 75 -0.97 4.43 1.33
CA LEU A 75 -1.33 5.41 2.34
C LEU A 75 -0.20 6.42 2.56
N ASN A 76 1.06 5.98 2.56
CA ASN A 76 2.23 6.85 2.66
C ASN A 76 2.25 7.85 1.49
N SER A 77 2.15 7.39 0.25
CA SER A 77 2.13 8.26 -0.93
C SER A 77 0.94 9.23 -0.92
N ALA A 78 -0.23 8.80 -0.43
CA ALA A 78 -1.38 9.69 -0.26
C ALA A 78 -1.13 10.80 0.77
N ILE A 79 -0.46 10.48 1.88
CA ILE A 79 -0.04 11.45 2.89
C ILE A 79 0.99 12.40 2.30
N GLU A 80 2.02 11.90 1.62
CA GLU A 80 3.06 12.72 0.97
C GLU A 80 2.45 13.70 -0.03
N ALA A 81 1.59 13.24 -0.93
CA ALA A 81 0.90 14.10 -1.89
C ALA A 81 0.03 15.17 -1.22
N THR A 82 -0.61 14.83 -0.09
CA THR A 82 -1.42 15.78 0.68
C THR A 82 -0.55 16.83 1.37
N VAL A 83 0.55 16.40 2.00
CA VAL A 83 1.50 17.26 2.70
C VAL A 83 2.20 18.20 1.73
N ASP A 84 2.63 17.70 0.57
CA ASP A 84 3.28 18.51 -0.48
C ASP A 84 2.34 19.56 -1.08
N ARG A 85 1.03 19.28 -1.09
CA ARG A 85 0.04 20.26 -1.53
C ARG A 85 -0.20 21.39 -0.51
N ILE A 86 -0.07 21.13 0.78
CA ILE A 86 -0.49 22.05 1.85
C ILE A 86 0.72 22.81 2.44
N SER A 87 1.91 22.23 2.44
CA SER A 87 3.05 22.74 3.21
C SER A 87 3.93 23.74 2.45
N LEU A 88 3.40 24.94 2.20
CA LEU A 88 4.22 26.05 1.69
C LEU A 88 5.02 26.76 2.80
N ASP A 89 4.55 26.75 4.06
CA ASP A 89 5.11 27.58 5.15
C ASP A 89 5.63 26.81 6.39
N ASN A 90 5.30 25.52 6.58
CA ASN A 90 5.61 24.76 7.81
C ASN A 90 6.44 23.48 7.55
N HIS A 91 7.73 23.65 7.27
CA HIS A 91 8.64 22.55 6.90
C HIS A 91 8.77 21.44 7.97
N ASP A 92 8.73 21.75 9.27
CA ASP A 92 8.96 20.76 10.33
C ASP A 92 7.81 19.75 10.47
N LEU A 93 6.55 20.21 10.36
CA LEU A 93 5.39 19.33 10.44
C LEU A 93 5.28 18.45 9.19
N ALA A 94 5.56 19.02 8.02
CA ALA A 94 5.60 18.25 6.78
C ALA A 94 6.65 17.14 6.84
N LYS A 95 7.86 17.47 7.29
CA LYS A 95 8.92 16.49 7.48
C LYS A 95 8.48 15.37 8.42
N ARG A 96 7.91 15.70 9.59
CA ARG A 96 7.42 14.70 10.55
C ARG A 96 6.34 13.80 9.95
N ALA A 97 5.40 14.34 9.19
CA ALA A 97 4.35 13.55 8.55
C ALA A 97 4.93 12.53 7.57
N LYS A 98 5.90 12.94 6.75
CA LYS A 98 6.62 12.06 5.83
C LYS A 98 7.44 11.00 6.57
N ASP A 99 8.21 11.41 7.58
CA ASP A 99 9.04 10.50 8.38
C ASP A 99 8.19 9.39 9.05
N ILE A 100 7.01 9.74 9.58
CA ILE A 100 6.10 8.77 10.19
C ILE A 100 5.49 7.84 9.13
N GLY A 101 5.14 8.37 7.96
CA GLY A 101 4.64 7.57 6.84
C GLY A 101 5.67 6.53 6.37
N SER A 102 6.91 6.95 6.14
CA SER A 102 8.02 6.03 5.80
C SER A 102 8.32 5.03 6.92
N ALA A 103 8.20 5.43 8.19
CA ALA A 103 8.34 4.51 9.33
C ALA A 103 7.26 3.41 9.33
N ALA A 104 6.03 3.72 8.94
CA ALA A 104 4.97 2.73 8.82
C ALA A 104 5.30 1.69 7.73
N VAL A 105 5.84 2.13 6.58
CA VAL A 105 6.30 1.25 5.50
C VAL A 105 7.44 0.34 5.99
N LEU A 106 8.40 0.89 6.73
CA LEU A 106 9.47 0.09 7.33
C LEU A 106 8.92 -1.00 8.28
N VAL A 107 7.94 -0.65 9.11
CA VAL A 107 7.30 -1.61 10.03
C VAL A 107 6.53 -2.69 9.28
N SER A 108 5.83 -2.36 8.19
CA SER A 108 5.12 -3.35 7.38
C SER A 108 6.09 -4.32 6.69
N LEU A 109 7.23 -3.83 6.17
CA LEU A 109 8.32 -4.64 5.62
C LEU A 109 8.93 -5.57 6.70
N ALA A 110 9.20 -5.04 7.89
CA ALA A 110 9.69 -5.83 9.01
C ALA A 110 8.68 -6.95 9.39
N ASN A 111 7.39 -6.65 9.38
CA ASN A 111 6.34 -7.64 9.57
C ASN A 111 6.37 -8.73 8.48
N THR A 112 6.57 -8.37 7.20
CA THR A 112 6.76 -9.37 6.13
C THR A 112 7.94 -10.28 6.43
N VAL A 113 9.10 -9.72 6.80
CA VAL A 113 10.30 -10.50 7.14
C VAL A 113 10.04 -11.46 8.31
N VAL A 114 9.37 -11.00 9.37
CA VAL A 114 9.05 -11.83 10.54
C VAL A 114 8.09 -12.96 10.17
N VAL A 115 7.00 -12.66 9.46
CA VAL A 115 6.01 -13.67 9.06
C VAL A 115 6.66 -14.73 8.16
N TRP A 116 7.42 -14.30 7.16
CA TRP A 116 8.12 -15.21 6.25
C TRP A 116 9.18 -16.03 6.97
N GLY A 117 10.00 -15.40 7.82
CA GLY A 117 11.01 -16.06 8.62
C GLY A 117 10.42 -17.16 9.50
N LEU A 118 9.33 -16.87 10.22
CA LEU A 118 8.65 -17.86 11.07
C LEU A 118 8.03 -19.02 10.29
N MET A 119 7.53 -18.77 9.07
CA MET A 119 6.95 -19.83 8.22
C MET A 119 8.03 -20.70 7.58
N LEU A 120 9.20 -20.13 7.29
CA LEU A 120 10.36 -20.82 6.69
C LEU A 120 11.27 -21.52 7.70
N TRP A 121 11.30 -21.08 8.97
CA TRP A 121 12.12 -21.65 10.05
C TRP A 121 11.66 -23.06 10.51
N ARG A 122 10.90 -23.78 9.69
CA ARG A 122 10.46 -25.13 10.02
C ARG A 122 11.59 -26.15 9.94
#